data_AF-K1RAF8-F1
#
_entry.id   AF-K1RAF8-F1
#
_cell.length_a   1.000
_cell.length_b   1.000
_cell.length_c   1.000
_cell.angle_alpha   90.00
_cell.angle_beta   90.00
_cell.angle_gamma   90.00
#
_symmetry.space_group_name_H-M   'P 1'
#
loop_
_entity.id
_entity.type
_entity.pdbx_description
1 polymer ?
#
loop_
_entity_poly.entity_id
_entity_poly.type
_entity_poly.pdbx_seq_one_letter_code
_entity_poly.pdbx_strand_id
1 'polypeptide(L)'
;MSLSLNAVNVDEVVKVIRQVVSMGDDLGLQNSAAWMLGQYYMSASSVTESRASVATSMSYLPESSFLRAVVDFLLDAGRKGPEAVPAPQVECCLKSLQVTQSLPPVNWAGILTPLMRTNFSDEVKRLCLQVGITQSSSSTTAAAPCRCLLYDELPTLIASLSPTTLKSLLDTFQNETGSSYLHGIYGLQKALKVPDPPPAVASVLLDCLKEVYKTQRSLCRIDTLAPGQFWASQGGKLFHLLAECLGSVTDEVFDDLTDNDFVEDNYFLSCFVRCYLLTQGRQPIALLNRCVDASLNNPGSDTPELHALFYHTFWHISQSSAKSHGVLNQLQWLLELLGHTRNLATGAIILSDKVKDKKKVVEFAIKLAAAAISIWTSSSSGLVYNVNPNYLMNTCPSFPEGHDLTLSRCPGSPLDFFPSYVSGLEGEPWSQISPKVMDWLAVMHRKHPELSPSLSAAEIGLKHTSDFRRAATWTDILQRYKAIAVA
;
A
#
# COMPACT_ATOMS: atom_id res chain seq x y z
N MET A 1 -2.51 43.43 -38.57
CA MET A 1 -3.63 42.81 -39.31
C MET A 1 -4.24 41.76 -38.42
N SER A 2 -5.36 42.07 -37.77
CA SER A 2 -6.13 41.12 -36.96
C SER A 2 -6.99 40.29 -37.90
N LEU A 3 -6.56 39.07 -38.22
CA LEU A 3 -7.41 38.08 -38.87
C LEU A 3 -8.52 37.73 -37.87
N SER A 4 -9.76 38.09 -38.18
CA SER A 4 -10.90 37.66 -37.39
C SER A 4 -11.06 36.15 -37.56
N LEU A 5 -11.14 35.41 -36.45
CA LEU A 5 -11.30 33.95 -36.43
C LEU A 5 -12.54 33.45 -37.21
N ASN A 6 -13.49 34.34 -37.53
CA ASN A 6 -14.72 34.02 -38.25
C ASN A 6 -14.56 33.93 -39.78
N ALA A 7 -13.35 34.15 -40.32
CA ALA A 7 -13.08 34.11 -41.76
C ALA A 7 -12.28 32.88 -42.23
N VAL A 8 -11.84 32.01 -41.31
CA VAL A 8 -11.04 30.83 -41.65
C VAL A 8 -11.95 29.62 -41.85
N ASN A 9 -12.08 29.18 -43.10
CA ASN A 9 -12.77 27.93 -43.40
C ASN A 9 -11.88 26.74 -42.98
N VAL A 10 -12.25 26.11 -41.86
CA VAL A 10 -11.48 25.03 -41.24
C VAL A 10 -11.33 23.82 -42.17
N ASP A 11 -12.30 23.55 -43.05
CA ASP A 11 -12.21 22.44 -44.00
C ASP A 11 -11.13 22.68 -45.06
N GLU A 12 -10.95 23.92 -45.51
CA GLU A 12 -9.86 24.27 -46.45
C GLU A 12 -8.50 24.21 -45.76
N VAL A 13 -8.41 24.62 -44.49
CA VAL A 13 -7.17 24.47 -43.71
C VAL A 13 -6.81 23.00 -43.52
N VAL A 14 -7.77 22.14 -43.15
CA VAL A 14 -7.55 20.69 -43.01
C VAL A 14 -7.12 20.07 -44.34
N LYS A 15 -7.72 20.50 -45.46
CA LYS A 15 -7.37 20.02 -46.80
C LYS A 15 -5.95 20.42 -47.21
N VAL A 16 -5.54 21.66 -46.95
CA VAL A 16 -4.16 22.13 -47.20
C VAL A 16 -3.17 21.38 -46.32
N ILE A 17 -3.46 21.21 -45.02
CA ILE A 17 -2.57 20.47 -44.11
C ILE A 17 -2.47 19.00 -44.55
N ARG A 18 -3.57 18.36 -45.00
CA ARG A 18 -3.53 17.01 -45.59
C ARG A 18 -2.67 16.94 -46.86
N GLN A 19 -2.73 17.95 -47.72
CA GLN A 19 -1.85 18.02 -48.90
C GLN A 19 -0.38 18.17 -48.49
N VAL A 20 -0.08 18.98 -47.47
CA VAL A 20 1.28 19.12 -46.94
C VAL A 20 1.79 17.79 -46.37
N VAL A 21 0.95 17.04 -45.64
CA VAL A 21 1.30 15.69 -45.13
C VAL A 21 1.54 14.70 -46.28
N SER A 22 0.72 14.73 -47.32
CA SER A 22 0.75 13.73 -48.40
C SER A 22 1.74 14.05 -49.53
N MET A 23 2.06 15.32 -49.74
CA MET A 23 2.78 15.80 -50.95
C MET A 23 3.91 16.79 -50.64
N GLY A 24 4.20 17.10 -49.37
CA GLY A 24 5.29 18.00 -49.03
C GLY A 24 6.67 17.36 -49.25
N ASP A 25 7.67 18.11 -49.68
CA ASP A 25 9.04 17.58 -49.84
C ASP A 25 9.87 17.68 -48.54
N ASP A 26 9.36 18.41 -47.54
CA ASP A 26 10.02 18.62 -46.24
C ASP A 26 9.39 17.75 -45.15
N LEU A 27 10.18 16.80 -44.63
CA LEU A 27 9.77 15.82 -43.62
C LEU A 27 9.40 16.48 -42.27
N GLY A 28 10.05 17.59 -41.91
CA GLY A 28 9.76 18.34 -40.68
C GLY A 28 8.41 19.06 -40.77
N LEU A 29 8.11 19.62 -41.95
CA LEU A 29 6.83 20.25 -42.22
C LEU A 29 5.69 19.22 -42.29
N GLN A 30 5.92 18.06 -42.91
CA GLN A 30 4.96 16.94 -42.91
C GLN A 30 4.62 16.47 -41.49
N ASN A 31 5.63 16.27 -40.63
CA ASN A 31 5.42 15.82 -39.25
C ASN A 31 4.66 16.86 -38.41
N SER A 32 5.01 18.15 -38.56
CA SER A 32 4.31 19.23 -37.87
C SER A 32 2.85 19.35 -38.34
N ALA A 33 2.62 19.19 -39.64
CA ALA A 33 1.29 19.15 -40.25
C ALA A 33 0.44 17.97 -39.74
N ALA A 34 1.03 16.77 -39.67
CA ALA A 34 0.37 15.58 -39.13
C ALA A 34 0.02 15.74 -37.64
N TRP A 35 0.92 16.32 -36.84
CA TRP A 35 0.68 16.61 -35.43
C TRP A 35 -0.47 17.60 -35.23
N MET A 36 -0.55 18.67 -36.03
CA MET A 36 -1.65 19.63 -35.98
C MET A 36 -3.01 19.00 -36.34
N LEU A 37 -3.05 18.11 -37.34
CA LEU A 37 -4.26 17.34 -37.66
C LEU A 37 -4.68 16.44 -36.50
N GLY A 38 -3.71 15.83 -35.81
CA GLY A 38 -3.96 15.02 -34.61
C GLY A 38 -4.60 15.83 -33.49
N GLN A 39 -4.05 17.02 -33.18
CA GLN A 39 -4.61 17.92 -32.16
C GLN A 39 -6.02 18.40 -32.52
N TYR A 40 -6.25 18.74 -33.80
CA TYR A 40 -7.57 19.14 -34.28
C TYR A 40 -8.60 18.01 -34.14
N TYR A 41 -8.24 16.77 -34.51
CA TYR A 41 -9.10 15.59 -34.35
C TYR A 41 -9.48 15.35 -32.89
N MET A 42 -8.51 15.44 -31.98
CA MET A 42 -8.74 15.31 -30.53
C MET A 42 -9.67 16.39 -29.99
N SER A 43 -9.51 17.64 -30.45
CA SER A 43 -10.39 18.75 -30.06
C SER A 43 -11.80 18.61 -30.63
N ALA A 44 -11.96 18.06 -31.83
CA ALA A 44 -13.24 18.01 -32.54
C ALA A 44 -14.10 16.79 -32.17
N SER A 45 -13.49 15.70 -31.72
CA SER A 45 -14.20 14.42 -31.57
C SER A 45 -14.94 14.26 -30.24
N SER A 46 -14.84 15.21 -29.29
CA SER A 46 -15.42 15.12 -27.92
C SER A 46 -15.25 13.75 -27.23
N VAL A 47 -14.25 12.98 -27.64
CA VAL A 47 -13.85 11.73 -27.03
C VAL A 47 -13.03 12.10 -25.81
N THR A 48 -13.71 12.26 -24.67
CA THR A 48 -13.12 12.19 -23.34
C THR A 48 -12.80 10.74 -22.97
N GLU A 49 -12.21 9.95 -23.88
CA GLU A 49 -11.48 8.77 -23.43
C GLU A 49 -10.15 9.27 -22.88
N SER A 50 -10.02 9.24 -21.56
CA SER A 50 -8.75 9.27 -20.86
C SER A 50 -7.94 8.01 -21.19
N ARG A 51 -7.51 7.85 -22.44
CA ARG A 51 -6.52 6.83 -22.80
C ARG A 51 -5.16 7.49 -22.92
N ALA A 52 -4.52 7.59 -21.77
CA ALA A 52 -3.07 7.60 -21.63
C ALA A 52 -2.39 6.29 -22.14
N SER A 53 -3.01 5.56 -23.08
CA SER A 53 -2.44 4.33 -23.65
C SER A 53 -1.89 4.62 -25.02
N VAL A 54 -0.59 4.88 -25.09
CA VAL A 54 0.18 4.72 -26.33
C VAL A 54 -0.12 3.35 -26.92
N ALA A 55 -0.22 3.22 -28.25
CA ALA A 55 -0.58 1.97 -28.90
C ALA A 55 0.33 0.82 -28.42
N THR A 56 -0.25 -0.36 -28.14
CA THR A 56 0.48 -1.54 -27.67
C THR A 56 1.23 -2.27 -28.78
N SER A 57 0.94 -1.93 -30.03
CA SER A 57 1.61 -2.42 -31.24
C SER A 57 1.59 -1.34 -32.31
N MET A 58 2.35 -1.57 -33.39
CA MET A 58 2.40 -0.69 -34.56
C MET A 58 1.32 -1.04 -35.59
N SER A 59 0.19 -1.64 -35.18
CA SER A 59 -0.86 -2.12 -36.09
C SER A 59 -1.52 -1.01 -36.92
N TYR A 60 -1.36 0.25 -36.50
CA TYR A 60 -1.81 1.44 -37.23
C TYR A 60 -0.93 1.77 -38.45
N LEU A 61 0.25 1.14 -38.59
CA LEU A 61 1.08 1.23 -39.79
C LEU A 61 0.65 0.17 -40.82
N PRO A 62 0.88 0.41 -42.12
CA PRO A 62 0.63 -0.58 -43.17
C PRO A 62 1.35 -1.90 -42.94
N GLU A 63 0.81 -3.01 -43.44
CA GLU A 63 1.45 -4.34 -43.34
C GLU A 63 2.81 -4.41 -44.06
N SER A 64 3.03 -3.54 -45.04
CA SER A 64 4.32 -3.37 -45.72
C SER A 64 5.36 -2.62 -44.89
N SER A 65 5.00 -2.09 -43.72
CA SER A 65 5.91 -1.34 -42.86
C SER A 65 6.92 -2.25 -42.18
N PHE A 66 8.20 -2.02 -42.47
CA PHE A 66 9.31 -2.69 -41.80
C PHE A 66 9.25 -2.49 -40.27
N LEU A 67 8.93 -1.29 -39.81
CA LEU A 67 8.88 -0.98 -38.37
C LEU A 67 7.78 -1.79 -37.67
N ARG A 68 6.63 -2.00 -38.33
CA ARG A 68 5.56 -2.86 -37.81
C ARG A 68 6.02 -4.29 -37.67
N ALA A 69 6.65 -4.84 -38.72
CA ALA A 69 7.17 -6.21 -38.70
C ALA A 69 8.22 -6.42 -37.59
N VAL A 70 9.13 -5.46 -37.40
CA VAL A 70 10.14 -5.51 -36.33
C VAL A 70 9.51 -5.47 -34.95
N VAL A 71 8.55 -4.56 -34.71
CA VAL A 71 7.88 -4.45 -33.40
C VAL A 71 7.03 -5.69 -33.11
N ASP A 72 6.29 -6.21 -34.10
CA ASP A 72 5.48 -7.42 -33.94
C ASP A 72 6.36 -8.65 -33.64
N PHE A 73 7.52 -8.76 -34.30
CA PHE A 73 8.52 -9.79 -33.99
C PHE A 73 9.06 -9.66 -32.56
N LEU A 74 9.45 -8.45 -32.12
CA LEU A 74 9.96 -8.23 -30.76
C LEU A 74 8.91 -8.53 -29.68
N LEU A 75 7.64 -8.20 -29.94
CA LEU A 75 6.53 -8.55 -29.07
C LEU A 75 6.34 -10.07 -28.95
N ASP A 76 6.44 -10.80 -30.05
CA ASP A 76 6.35 -12.26 -30.06
C ASP A 76 7.57 -12.90 -29.36
N ALA A 77 8.77 -12.38 -29.62
CA ALA A 77 10.00 -12.81 -28.95
C ALA A 77 9.95 -12.61 -27.43
N GLY A 78 9.44 -11.47 -26.96
CA GLY A 78 9.24 -11.20 -25.55
C GLY A 78 8.24 -12.13 -24.85
N ARG A 79 7.26 -12.67 -25.59
CA ARG A 79 6.29 -13.65 -25.06
C ARG A 79 6.83 -15.07 -25.05
N LYS A 80 7.56 -15.47 -26.10
CA LYS A 80 8.01 -16.85 -26.29
C LYS A 80 9.37 -17.14 -25.65
N GLY A 81 10.21 -16.12 -25.47
CA GLY A 81 11.52 -16.26 -24.83
C GLY A 81 12.60 -16.92 -25.72
N PRO A 82 13.81 -17.09 -25.16
CA PRO A 82 15.01 -17.54 -25.90
C PRO A 82 14.94 -19.01 -26.36
N GLU A 83 14.08 -19.82 -25.75
CA GLU A 83 13.90 -21.24 -26.12
C GLU A 83 13.23 -21.40 -27.49
N ALA A 84 12.39 -20.44 -27.87
CA ALA A 84 11.63 -20.45 -29.11
C ALA A 84 12.16 -19.43 -30.14
N VAL A 85 12.78 -18.34 -29.71
CA VAL A 85 13.30 -17.29 -30.59
C VAL A 85 14.81 -17.11 -30.37
N PRO A 86 15.66 -17.32 -31.40
CA PRO A 86 17.11 -17.17 -31.28
C PRO A 86 17.53 -15.74 -30.93
N ALA A 87 18.39 -15.58 -29.91
CA ALA A 87 18.93 -14.29 -29.48
C ALA A 87 19.54 -13.42 -30.60
N PRO A 88 20.34 -13.97 -31.56
CA PRO A 88 20.92 -13.15 -32.64
C PRO A 88 19.88 -12.43 -33.51
N GLN A 89 18.68 -13.00 -33.66
CA GLN A 89 17.59 -12.38 -34.43
C GLN A 89 16.99 -11.20 -33.66
N VAL A 90 16.80 -11.36 -32.34
CA VAL A 90 16.35 -10.29 -31.44
C VAL A 90 17.38 -9.15 -31.43
N GLU A 91 18.67 -9.46 -31.34
CA GLU A 91 19.75 -8.47 -31.38
C GLU A 91 19.76 -7.67 -32.68
N CYS A 92 19.57 -8.34 -33.83
CA CYS A 92 19.48 -7.69 -35.14
C CYS A 92 18.31 -6.68 -35.19
N CYS A 93 17.13 -7.11 -34.72
CA CYS A 93 15.96 -6.25 -34.64
C CYS A 93 16.18 -5.05 -33.72
N LEU A 94 16.74 -5.23 -32.53
CA LEU A 94 17.02 -4.12 -31.61
C LEU A 94 18.07 -3.14 -32.16
N LYS A 95 19.12 -3.64 -32.82
CA LYS A 95 20.11 -2.78 -33.51
C LYS A 95 19.46 -1.93 -34.60
N SER A 96 18.49 -2.47 -35.33
CA SER A 96 17.76 -1.72 -36.37
C SER A 96 16.92 -0.55 -35.83
N LEU A 97 16.58 -0.55 -34.54
CA LEU A 97 15.79 0.48 -33.88
C LEU A 97 16.63 1.61 -33.26
N GLN A 98 17.97 1.53 -33.32
CA GLN A 98 18.87 2.55 -32.78
C GLN A 98 19.04 3.73 -33.74
N VAL A 99 17.92 4.41 -34.01
CA VAL A 99 17.87 5.59 -34.88
C VAL A 99 17.82 6.87 -34.06
N THR A 100 18.42 7.95 -34.57
CA THR A 100 18.44 9.25 -33.88
C THR A 100 17.11 10.00 -33.98
N GLN A 101 16.28 9.65 -34.96
CA GLN A 101 14.94 10.21 -35.11
C GLN A 101 13.96 9.58 -34.12
N SER A 102 12.98 10.38 -33.68
CA SER A 102 11.87 9.89 -32.87
C SER A 102 11.05 8.87 -33.67
N LEU A 103 10.94 7.66 -33.13
CA LEU A 103 10.11 6.63 -33.71
C LEU A 103 8.62 6.90 -33.44
N PRO A 104 7.71 6.37 -34.28
CA PRO A 104 6.28 6.45 -34.09
C PRO A 104 5.85 6.07 -32.65
N PRO A 105 4.79 6.68 -32.11
CA PRO A 105 4.36 6.43 -30.73
C PRO A 105 3.88 4.99 -30.50
N VAL A 106 4.65 4.22 -29.74
CA VAL A 106 4.29 2.88 -29.24
C VAL A 106 4.62 2.75 -27.76
N ASN A 107 3.94 1.85 -27.06
CA ASN A 107 4.27 1.49 -25.69
C ASN A 107 5.61 0.72 -25.64
N TRP A 108 6.73 1.45 -25.63
CA TRP A 108 8.08 0.89 -25.58
C TRP A 108 8.32 0.03 -24.35
N ALA A 109 7.74 0.40 -23.20
CA ALA A 109 7.83 -0.42 -21.99
C ALA A 109 7.23 -1.82 -22.20
N GLY A 110 6.13 -1.91 -22.95
CA GLY A 110 5.49 -3.19 -23.31
C GLY A 110 6.34 -4.07 -24.24
N ILE A 111 7.25 -3.49 -25.02
CA ILE A 111 8.13 -4.20 -25.94
C ILE A 111 9.45 -4.59 -25.25
N LEU A 112 10.09 -3.63 -24.57
CA LEU A 112 11.44 -3.79 -24.03
C LEU A 112 11.45 -4.57 -22.72
N THR A 113 10.47 -4.37 -21.84
CA THR A 113 10.45 -5.01 -20.50
C THR A 113 10.41 -6.54 -20.57
N PRO A 114 9.57 -7.19 -21.42
CA PRO A 114 9.57 -8.64 -21.54
C PRO A 114 10.92 -9.20 -22.03
N LEU A 115 11.58 -8.52 -22.97
CA LEU A 115 12.89 -8.93 -23.48
C LEU A 115 13.99 -8.84 -22.42
N MET A 116 13.90 -7.86 -21.52
CA MET A 116 14.87 -7.73 -20.42
C MET A 116 14.62 -8.71 -19.26
N ARG A 117 13.36 -9.12 -19.04
CA ARG A 117 12.97 -10.06 -17.97
C ARG A 117 13.15 -11.53 -18.36
N THR A 118 13.12 -11.84 -19.65
CA THR A 118 13.35 -13.20 -20.16
C THR A 118 14.85 -13.49 -20.21
N ASN A 119 15.23 -14.78 -20.18
CA ASN A 119 16.62 -15.25 -20.09
C ASN A 119 17.42 -15.08 -21.40
N PHE A 120 17.20 -14.00 -22.15
CA PHE A 120 18.06 -13.63 -23.28
C PHE A 120 19.46 -13.20 -22.80
N SER A 121 20.41 -13.12 -23.74
CA SER A 121 21.79 -12.69 -23.50
C SER A 121 21.85 -11.28 -22.91
N ASP A 122 22.93 -10.97 -22.18
CA ASP A 122 23.15 -9.62 -21.66
C ASP A 122 23.29 -8.57 -22.78
N GLU A 123 23.69 -9.01 -23.98
CA GLU A 123 23.71 -8.18 -25.18
C GLU A 123 22.30 -7.72 -25.58
N VAL A 124 21.29 -8.59 -25.53
CA VAL A 124 19.88 -8.21 -25.80
C VAL A 124 19.43 -7.16 -24.78
N LYS A 125 19.72 -7.37 -23.48
CA LYS A 125 19.36 -6.40 -22.42
C LYS A 125 20.04 -5.05 -22.64
N ARG A 126 21.32 -5.05 -23.00
CA ARG A 126 22.10 -3.84 -23.33
C ARG A 126 21.50 -3.10 -24.53
N LEU A 127 21.10 -3.81 -25.58
CA LEU A 127 20.47 -3.22 -26.76
C LEU A 127 19.08 -2.67 -26.44
N CYS A 128 18.30 -3.32 -25.58
CA CYS A 128 17.02 -2.79 -25.10
C CYS A 128 17.20 -1.45 -24.37
N LEU A 129 18.21 -1.36 -23.49
CA LEU A 129 18.57 -0.11 -22.81
C LEU A 129 18.97 0.98 -23.80
N GLN A 130 19.78 0.65 -24.81
CA GLN A 130 20.17 1.62 -25.84
C GLN A 130 18.98 2.17 -26.62
N VAL A 131 18.04 1.31 -27.02
CA VAL A 131 16.80 1.75 -27.68
C VAL A 131 15.98 2.63 -26.74
N GLY A 132 15.81 2.22 -25.48
CA GLY A 132 15.10 2.99 -24.46
C GLY A 132 15.68 4.39 -24.24
N ILE A 133 17.02 4.50 -24.12
CA ILE A 133 17.74 5.77 -23.96
C ILE A 133 17.61 6.65 -25.22
N THR A 134 17.74 6.06 -26.41
CA THR A 134 17.68 6.82 -27.66
C THR A 134 16.28 7.42 -27.87
N GLN A 135 15.24 6.71 -27.43
CA GLN A 135 13.84 7.13 -27.55
C GLN A 135 13.28 7.80 -26.28
N SER A 136 14.08 7.99 -25.21
CA SER A 136 13.57 8.51 -23.94
C SER A 136 13.14 9.97 -23.98
N SER A 137 13.75 10.76 -24.88
CA SER A 137 13.41 12.18 -25.08
C SER A 137 12.06 12.36 -25.76
N SER A 138 11.65 11.42 -26.61
CA SER A 138 10.41 11.46 -27.39
C SER A 138 9.29 10.62 -26.79
N SER A 139 9.61 9.63 -25.94
CA SER A 139 8.63 8.74 -25.30
C SER A 139 8.94 8.46 -23.84
N THR A 140 8.00 8.83 -22.96
CA THR A 140 8.04 8.49 -21.53
C THR A 140 8.02 6.98 -21.29
N THR A 141 7.34 6.21 -22.14
CA THR A 141 7.31 4.73 -22.05
C THR A 141 8.65 4.08 -22.43
N ALA A 142 9.49 4.74 -23.21
CA ALA A 142 10.84 4.26 -23.54
C ALA A 142 11.82 4.50 -22.39
N ALA A 143 11.63 5.61 -21.67
CA ALA A 143 12.41 5.93 -20.49
C ALA A 143 12.09 5.00 -19.30
N ALA A 144 10.84 4.54 -19.16
CA ALA A 144 10.38 3.83 -17.96
C ALA A 144 11.23 2.59 -17.58
N PRO A 145 11.58 1.66 -18.49
CA PRO A 145 12.40 0.50 -18.14
C PRO A 145 13.83 0.89 -17.73
N CYS A 146 14.39 1.93 -18.35
CA CYS A 146 15.70 2.47 -17.98
C CYS A 146 15.66 3.10 -16.58
N ARG A 147 14.57 3.80 -16.23
CA ARG A 147 14.38 4.40 -14.90
C ARG A 147 14.20 3.35 -13.82
N CYS A 148 13.40 2.31 -14.05
CA CYS A 148 13.26 1.21 -13.08
C CYS A 148 14.61 0.58 -12.74
N LEU A 149 15.41 0.24 -13.76
CA LEU A 149 16.76 -0.33 -13.56
C LEU A 149 17.70 0.66 -12.86
N LEU A 150 17.61 1.95 -13.18
CA LEU A 150 18.40 2.99 -12.53
C LEU A 150 18.08 3.08 -11.04
N TYR A 151 16.80 3.01 -10.66
CA TYR A 151 16.40 3.02 -9.26
C TYR A 151 16.76 1.73 -8.52
N ASP A 152 16.65 0.57 -9.17
CA ASP A 152 17.05 -0.70 -8.56
C ASP A 152 18.54 -0.71 -8.17
N GLU A 153 19.37 0.00 -8.95
CA GLU A 153 20.81 0.18 -8.73
C GLU A 153 21.18 1.40 -7.87
N LEU A 154 20.19 2.06 -7.24
CA LEU A 154 20.44 3.18 -6.33
C LEU A 154 21.52 2.89 -5.26
N PRO A 155 21.59 1.70 -4.63
CA PRO A 155 22.65 1.37 -3.67
C PRO A 155 24.07 1.49 -4.23
N THR A 156 24.25 1.19 -5.52
CA THR A 156 25.54 1.31 -6.22
C THR A 156 25.79 2.77 -6.63
N LEU A 157 24.73 3.46 -7.06
CA LEU A 157 24.81 4.85 -7.52
C LEU A 157 25.15 5.84 -6.41
N ILE A 158 24.70 5.62 -5.18
CA ILE A 158 24.99 6.53 -4.07
C ILE A 158 26.50 6.65 -3.75
N ALA A 159 27.31 5.66 -4.17
CA ALA A 159 28.76 5.68 -4.00
C ALA A 159 29.49 6.44 -5.13
N SER A 160 28.84 6.64 -6.28
CA SER A 160 29.46 7.19 -7.49
C SER A 160 28.90 8.54 -7.91
N LEU A 161 27.67 8.87 -7.52
CA LEU A 161 27.02 10.13 -7.84
C LEU A 161 27.37 11.22 -6.83
N SER A 162 27.42 12.47 -7.32
CA SER A 162 27.46 13.62 -6.43
C SER A 162 26.12 13.78 -5.69
N PRO A 163 26.10 14.38 -4.49
CA PRO A 163 24.84 14.62 -3.76
C PRO A 163 23.81 15.43 -4.54
N THR A 164 24.25 16.36 -5.40
CA THR A 164 23.35 17.19 -6.22
C THR A 164 22.71 16.39 -7.35
N THR A 165 23.46 15.53 -8.03
CA THR A 165 22.94 14.64 -9.06
C THR A 165 22.00 13.60 -8.45
N LEU A 166 22.37 13.03 -7.30
CA LEU A 166 21.52 12.10 -6.56
C LEU A 166 20.19 12.76 -6.16
N LYS A 167 20.24 13.98 -5.62
CA LYS A 167 19.02 14.73 -5.27
C LYS A 167 18.12 14.92 -6.48
N SER A 168 18.66 15.36 -7.61
CA SER A 168 17.87 15.52 -8.85
C SER A 168 17.23 14.22 -9.33
N LEU A 169 17.91 13.08 -9.16
CA LEU A 169 17.37 11.77 -9.49
C LEU A 169 16.19 11.39 -8.57
N LEU A 170 16.34 11.61 -7.27
CA LEU A 170 15.30 11.33 -6.28
C LEU A 170 14.09 12.27 -6.43
N ASP A 171 14.32 13.55 -6.71
CA ASP A 171 13.25 14.52 -7.02
C ASP A 171 12.48 14.10 -8.28
N THR A 172 13.16 13.51 -9.27
CA THR A 172 12.50 12.97 -10.47
C THR A 172 11.60 11.80 -10.11
N PHE A 173 12.12 10.84 -9.33
CA PHE A 173 11.36 9.67 -8.87
C PHE A 173 10.09 10.08 -8.10
N GLN A 174 10.15 11.08 -7.22
CA GLN A 174 8.99 11.53 -6.44
C GLN A 174 7.79 11.96 -7.30
N ASN A 175 8.04 12.41 -8.52
CA ASN A 175 7.00 12.83 -9.48
C ASN A 175 6.49 11.70 -10.37
N GLU A 176 6.99 10.48 -10.21
CA GLU A 176 6.61 9.34 -11.03
C GLU A 176 5.35 8.64 -10.52
N THR A 177 4.77 7.82 -11.41
CA THR A 177 3.58 7.02 -11.10
C THR A 177 3.78 5.57 -11.58
N GLY A 178 3.00 4.65 -11.02
CA GLY A 178 3.02 3.24 -11.43
C GLY A 178 4.27 2.49 -11.02
N SER A 179 4.84 1.70 -11.93
CA SER A 179 5.98 0.81 -11.63
C SER A 179 7.24 1.56 -11.26
N SER A 180 7.56 2.64 -11.96
CA SER A 180 8.83 3.37 -11.76
C SER A 180 8.90 4.00 -10.37
N TYR A 181 7.76 4.51 -9.87
CA TYR A 181 7.63 4.98 -8.49
C TYR A 181 7.95 3.87 -7.47
N LEU A 182 7.42 2.66 -7.65
CA LEU A 182 7.72 1.56 -6.74
C LEU A 182 9.18 1.12 -6.77
N HIS A 183 9.80 1.09 -7.97
CA HIS A 183 11.23 0.77 -8.09
C HIS A 183 12.07 1.86 -7.44
N GLY A 184 11.64 3.14 -7.51
CA GLY A 184 12.24 4.24 -6.76
C GLY A 184 12.27 4.03 -5.25
N ILE A 185 11.14 3.64 -4.65
CA ILE A 185 11.05 3.35 -3.21
C ILE A 185 11.83 2.09 -2.84
N TYR A 186 11.79 1.07 -3.70
CA TYR A 186 12.58 -0.14 -3.50
C TYR A 186 14.09 0.15 -3.56
N GLY A 187 14.53 0.98 -4.51
CA GLY A 187 15.88 1.50 -4.58
C GLY A 187 16.27 2.28 -3.33
N LEU A 188 15.39 3.19 -2.87
CA LEU A 188 15.57 3.96 -1.65
C LEU A 188 15.72 3.05 -0.42
N GLN A 189 14.87 2.03 -0.31
CA GLN A 189 14.92 1.02 0.76
C GLN A 189 16.28 0.32 0.80
N LYS A 190 16.83 -0.06 -0.36
CA LYS A 190 18.15 -0.70 -0.41
C LYS A 190 19.27 0.30 -0.12
N ALA A 191 19.16 1.52 -0.62
CA ALA A 191 20.16 2.57 -0.43
C ALA A 191 20.28 2.96 1.05
N LEU A 192 19.17 3.02 1.79
CA LEU A 192 19.14 3.26 3.24
C LEU A 192 19.80 2.13 4.05
N LYS A 193 19.93 0.92 3.50
CA LYS A 193 20.59 -0.23 4.13
C LYS A 193 22.08 -0.32 3.83
N VAL A 194 22.61 0.54 2.96
CA VAL A 194 24.05 0.59 2.69
C VAL A 194 24.76 1.08 3.96
N PRO A 195 25.78 0.37 4.45
CA PRO A 195 26.50 0.78 5.65
C PRO A 195 27.34 2.04 5.38
N ASP A 196 27.33 2.96 6.33
CA ASP A 196 28.17 4.17 6.38
C ASP A 196 28.21 5.02 5.07
N PRO A 197 27.05 5.44 4.53
CA PRO A 197 27.03 6.35 3.39
C PRO A 197 27.62 7.72 3.79
N PRO A 198 28.26 8.46 2.87
CA PRO A 198 28.73 9.82 3.16
C PRO A 198 27.62 10.69 3.77
N PRO A 199 27.89 11.54 4.79
CA PRO A 199 26.83 12.27 5.49
C PRO A 199 25.91 13.11 4.60
N ALA A 200 26.47 13.72 3.54
CA ALA A 200 25.70 14.48 2.56
C ALA A 200 24.74 13.58 1.75
N VAL A 201 25.15 12.35 1.44
CA VAL A 201 24.32 11.35 0.75
C VAL A 201 23.23 10.84 1.70
N ALA A 202 23.59 10.53 2.95
CA ALA A 202 22.64 10.12 3.98
C ALA A 202 21.53 11.17 4.16
N SER A 203 21.90 12.45 4.28
CA SER A 203 20.94 13.56 4.37
C SER A 203 19.99 13.59 3.17
N VAL A 204 20.50 13.46 1.94
CA VAL A 204 19.68 13.46 0.72
C VAL A 204 18.69 12.29 0.69
N LEU A 205 19.11 11.10 1.14
CA LEU A 205 18.22 9.93 1.22
C LEU A 205 17.13 10.13 2.29
N LEU A 206 17.48 10.67 3.45
CA LEU A 206 16.53 10.93 4.53
C LEU A 206 15.53 12.04 4.17
N ASP A 207 15.97 13.11 3.51
CA ASP A 207 15.10 14.17 3.01
C ASP A 207 14.09 13.61 1.99
N CYS A 208 14.55 12.75 1.07
CA CYS A 208 13.69 12.06 0.13
C CYS A 208 12.66 11.17 0.83
N LEU A 209 13.09 10.37 1.82
CA LEU A 209 12.19 9.52 2.61
C LEU A 209 11.12 10.36 3.32
N LYS A 210 11.50 11.50 3.89
CA LYS A 210 10.60 12.43 4.58
C LYS A 210 9.50 12.94 3.66
N GLU A 211 9.85 13.44 2.49
CA GLU A 211 8.88 13.95 1.53
C GLU A 211 7.99 12.84 0.95
N VAL A 212 8.56 11.69 0.63
CA VAL A 212 7.80 10.52 0.15
C VAL A 212 6.79 10.05 1.19
N TYR A 213 7.22 9.87 2.44
CA TYR A 213 6.35 9.39 3.52
C TYR A 213 5.23 10.39 3.80
N LYS A 214 5.55 11.69 3.90
CA LYS A 214 4.57 12.77 4.10
C LYS A 214 3.55 12.82 2.97
N THR A 215 4.01 12.74 1.72
CA THR A 215 3.14 12.74 0.54
C THR A 215 2.20 11.55 0.55
N GLN A 216 2.72 10.33 0.72
CA GLN A 216 1.90 9.12 0.71
C GLN A 216 0.93 9.06 1.89
N ARG A 217 1.32 9.59 3.04
CA ARG A 217 0.42 9.75 4.16
C ARG A 217 -0.74 10.69 3.85
N SER A 218 -0.47 11.85 3.24
CA SER A 218 -1.53 12.80 2.87
C SER A 218 -2.49 12.26 1.79
N LEU A 219 -2.02 11.35 0.93
CA LEU A 219 -2.79 10.76 -0.15
C LEU A 219 -3.61 9.54 0.30
N CYS A 220 -3.12 8.80 1.30
CA CYS A 220 -3.80 7.60 1.78
C CYS A 220 -5.04 7.94 2.60
N ARG A 221 -6.22 7.73 2.01
CA ARG A 221 -7.48 7.78 2.73
C ARG A 221 -8.14 6.43 2.82
N ILE A 222 -8.46 6.02 4.04
CA ILE A 222 -9.03 4.69 4.33
C ILE A 222 -10.41 4.48 3.68
N ASP A 223 -11.17 5.56 3.46
CA ASP A 223 -12.51 5.59 2.87
C ASP A 223 -12.52 5.38 1.34
N THR A 224 -11.40 5.63 0.67
CA THR A 224 -11.24 5.40 -0.78
C THR A 224 -10.82 3.97 -1.12
N LEU A 225 -10.51 3.15 -0.11
CA LEU A 225 -10.02 1.80 -0.29
C LEU A 225 -11.21 0.85 -0.46
N ALA A 226 -11.49 0.46 -1.71
CA ALA A 226 -12.39 -0.66 -1.95
C ALA A 226 -11.82 -1.92 -1.26
N PRO A 227 -12.61 -2.62 -0.43
CA PRO A 227 -12.09 -3.73 0.36
C PRO A 227 -11.48 -4.84 -0.48
N GLY A 228 -10.30 -5.32 -0.08
CA GLY A 228 -9.54 -6.35 -0.79
C GLY A 228 -8.78 -5.86 -2.02
N GLN A 229 -9.23 -4.79 -2.69
CA GLN A 229 -8.54 -4.25 -3.88
C GLN A 229 -7.24 -3.52 -3.53
N PHE A 230 -7.16 -2.92 -2.34
CA PHE A 230 -5.95 -2.20 -1.92
C PHE A 230 -4.69 -3.09 -1.91
N TRP A 231 -4.79 -4.32 -1.41
CA TRP A 231 -3.67 -5.25 -1.31
C TRP A 231 -3.39 -6.01 -2.62
N ALA A 232 -4.42 -6.23 -3.45
CA ALA A 232 -4.25 -6.71 -4.82
C ALA A 232 -3.60 -5.66 -5.74
N SER A 233 -3.64 -4.38 -5.34
CA SER A 233 -3.03 -3.27 -6.06
C SER A 233 -1.56 -3.04 -5.66
N GLN A 234 -0.89 -2.18 -6.42
CA GLN A 234 0.45 -1.65 -6.10
C GLN A 234 0.53 -0.97 -4.71
N GLY A 235 -0.60 -0.56 -4.11
CA GLY A 235 -0.66 0.13 -2.82
C GLY A 235 -0.19 -0.70 -1.63
N GLY A 236 -0.50 -2.01 -1.59
CA GLY A 236 -0.01 -2.88 -0.52
C GLY A 236 1.52 -3.05 -0.53
N LYS A 237 2.12 -3.12 -1.71
CA LYS A 237 3.58 -3.21 -1.89
C LYS A 237 4.28 -1.92 -1.45
N LEU A 238 3.71 -0.78 -1.84
CA LEU A 238 4.17 0.54 -1.44
C LEU A 238 4.28 0.65 0.08
N PHE A 239 3.24 0.21 0.80
CA PHE A 239 3.17 0.30 2.26
C PHE A 239 4.27 -0.50 2.96
N HIS A 240 4.51 -1.73 2.48
CA HIS A 240 5.61 -2.56 2.97
C HIS A 240 6.98 -1.91 2.72
N LEU A 241 7.22 -1.41 1.51
CA LEU A 241 8.49 -0.76 1.18
C LEU A 241 8.74 0.50 2.04
N LEU A 242 7.71 1.30 2.29
CA LEU A 242 7.80 2.46 3.17
C LEU A 242 8.08 2.05 4.62
N ALA A 243 7.37 1.03 5.13
CA ALA A 243 7.61 0.51 6.47
C ALA A 243 9.03 -0.05 6.62
N GLU A 244 9.58 -0.70 5.59
CA GLU A 244 10.97 -1.15 5.56
C GLU A 244 11.99 -0.01 5.49
N CYS A 245 11.69 1.07 4.75
CA CYS A 245 12.52 2.28 4.73
C CYS A 245 12.60 2.89 6.14
N LEU A 246 11.44 3.10 6.76
CA LEU A 246 11.31 3.63 8.12
C LEU A 246 11.91 2.70 9.17
N GLY A 247 11.86 1.38 8.94
CA GLY A 247 12.53 0.41 9.78
C GLY A 247 14.06 0.50 9.68
N SER A 248 14.61 0.98 8.56
CA SER A 248 16.06 1.00 8.31
C SER A 248 16.77 2.24 8.89
N VAL A 249 16.03 3.24 9.37
CA VAL A 249 16.59 4.45 10.01
C VAL A 249 16.79 4.25 11.51
N THR A 250 17.51 5.17 12.16
CA THR A 250 17.68 5.18 13.62
C THR A 250 16.38 5.60 14.31
N ASP A 251 16.23 5.25 15.59
CA ASP A 251 15.04 5.60 16.38
C ASP A 251 14.81 7.12 16.44
N GLU A 252 15.90 7.90 16.56
CA GLU A 252 15.86 9.38 16.57
C GLU A 252 15.27 9.96 15.27
N VAL A 253 15.67 9.41 14.13
CA VAL A 253 15.17 9.81 12.81
C VAL A 253 13.74 9.34 12.61
N PHE A 254 13.42 8.12 13.07
CA PHE A 254 12.05 7.60 13.04
C PHE A 254 11.09 8.49 13.84
N ASP A 255 11.50 8.94 15.02
CA ASP A 255 10.71 9.84 15.85
C ASP A 255 10.50 11.21 15.16
N ASP A 256 11.53 11.81 14.56
CA ASP A 256 11.37 13.07 13.77
C ASP A 256 10.42 12.91 12.59
N LEU A 257 10.55 11.80 11.84
CA LEU A 257 9.71 11.52 10.68
C LEU A 257 8.24 11.30 11.04
N THR A 258 7.98 10.78 12.25
CA THR A 258 6.66 10.32 12.66
C THR A 258 6.00 11.16 13.76
N ASP A 259 6.62 12.26 14.18
CA ASP A 259 6.13 13.15 15.24
C ASP A 259 4.68 13.61 14.98
N ASN A 260 4.35 13.87 13.71
CA ASN A 260 3.04 14.35 13.31
C ASN A 260 2.05 13.25 12.90
N ASP A 261 2.34 11.96 13.10
CA ASP A 261 1.63 10.79 12.52
C ASP A 261 0.12 10.71 12.74
N PHE A 262 -0.39 11.40 13.76
CA PHE A 262 -1.78 11.31 14.21
C PHE A 262 -2.47 12.67 14.34
N VAL A 263 -1.86 13.74 13.81
CA VAL A 263 -2.45 15.09 13.80
C VAL A 263 -3.49 15.24 12.68
N GLU A 264 -3.23 14.61 11.53
CA GLU A 264 -4.12 14.64 10.36
C GLU A 264 -5.10 13.46 10.36
N ASP A 265 -6.22 13.62 9.64
CA ASP A 265 -7.26 12.59 9.54
C ASP A 265 -6.80 11.34 8.76
N ASN A 266 -5.66 11.43 8.03
CA ASN A 266 -5.05 10.32 7.30
C ASN A 266 -3.95 9.65 8.14
N TYR A 267 -4.35 8.62 8.90
CA TYR A 267 -3.48 7.92 9.86
C TYR A 267 -3.28 6.43 9.56
N PHE A 268 -3.92 5.88 8.52
CA PHE A 268 -3.86 4.44 8.24
C PHE A 268 -2.45 3.97 7.89
N LEU A 269 -1.71 4.72 7.05
CA LEU A 269 -0.30 4.41 6.75
C LEU A 269 0.55 4.43 8.02
N SER A 270 0.35 5.43 8.90
CA SER A 270 1.04 5.54 10.19
C SER A 270 0.78 4.33 11.08
N CYS A 271 -0.49 3.89 11.17
CA CYS A 271 -0.87 2.66 11.87
C CYS A 271 -0.19 1.45 11.25
N PHE A 272 -0.18 1.34 9.92
CA PHE A 272 0.43 0.22 9.21
C PHE A 272 1.93 0.11 9.50
N VAL A 273 2.67 1.21 9.35
CA VAL A 273 4.12 1.25 9.63
C VAL A 273 4.41 0.81 11.07
N ARG A 274 3.68 1.35 12.05
CA ARG A 274 3.87 1.00 13.46
C ARG A 274 3.55 -0.46 13.75
N CYS A 275 2.45 -0.97 13.19
CA CYS A 275 2.10 -2.38 13.30
C CYS A 275 3.17 -3.28 12.66
N TYR A 276 3.67 -2.91 11.48
CA TYR A 276 4.76 -3.63 10.79
C TYR A 276 6.05 -3.64 11.62
N LEU A 277 6.52 -2.48 12.10
CA LEU A 277 7.74 -2.43 12.91
C LEU A 277 7.60 -3.15 14.25
N LEU A 278 6.39 -3.15 14.80
CA LEU A 278 6.04 -3.94 15.97
C LEU A 278 6.15 -5.44 15.68
N THR A 279 5.60 -5.96 14.58
CA THR A 279 5.73 -7.39 14.25
C THR A 279 7.18 -7.82 14.00
N GLN A 280 8.02 -6.91 13.51
CA GLN A 280 9.47 -7.13 13.34
C GLN A 280 10.29 -7.07 14.65
N GLY A 281 9.66 -6.78 15.80
CA GLY A 281 10.38 -6.68 17.08
C GLY A 281 11.20 -5.41 17.27
N ARG A 282 11.05 -4.41 16.40
CA ARG A 282 11.81 -3.15 16.46
C ARG A 282 11.18 -2.11 17.38
N GLN A 283 9.89 -2.26 17.70
CA GLN A 283 9.14 -1.29 18.51
C GLN A 283 8.42 -1.99 19.67
N PRO A 284 8.08 -1.27 20.76
CA PRO A 284 7.33 -1.82 21.88
C PRO A 284 5.82 -1.83 21.62
N ILE A 285 5.10 -2.76 22.26
CA ILE A 285 3.63 -2.88 22.15
C ILE A 285 2.87 -1.60 22.53
N ALA A 286 3.45 -0.77 23.40
CA ALA A 286 2.91 0.51 23.81
C ALA A 286 2.64 1.48 22.64
N LEU A 287 3.32 1.33 21.49
CA LEU A 287 3.04 2.15 20.31
C LEU A 287 1.63 1.96 19.76
N LEU A 288 1.00 0.81 20.01
CA LEU A 288 -0.38 0.57 19.61
C LEU A 288 -1.35 1.53 20.29
N ASN A 289 -1.00 2.10 21.45
CA ASN A 289 -1.85 3.07 22.14
C ASN A 289 -2.13 4.28 21.25
N ARG A 290 -1.09 4.83 20.60
CA ARG A 290 -1.28 5.96 19.68
C ARG A 290 -2.10 5.58 18.45
N CYS A 291 -1.91 4.37 17.92
CA CYS A 291 -2.72 3.86 16.81
C CYS A 291 -4.20 3.72 17.19
N VAL A 292 -4.47 3.17 18.38
CA VAL A 292 -5.83 2.99 18.93
C VAL A 292 -6.45 4.36 19.20
N ASP A 293 -5.77 5.27 19.90
CA ASP A 293 -6.25 6.62 20.18
C ASP A 293 -6.58 7.40 18.89
N ALA A 294 -5.72 7.33 17.89
CA ALA A 294 -5.98 7.95 16.59
C ALA A 294 -7.20 7.33 15.90
N SER A 295 -7.36 6.01 15.97
CA SER A 295 -8.52 5.31 15.43
C SER A 295 -9.80 5.75 16.14
N LEU A 296 -9.79 5.90 17.46
CA LEU A 296 -10.96 6.29 18.23
C LEU A 296 -11.37 7.76 18.01
N ASN A 297 -10.42 8.64 17.70
CA ASN A 297 -10.68 10.07 17.52
C ASN A 297 -11.01 10.49 16.07
N ASN A 298 -10.95 9.58 15.10
CA ASN A 298 -11.21 9.89 13.70
C ASN A 298 -12.56 9.36 13.20
N PRO A 299 -13.38 10.20 12.53
CA PRO A 299 -14.65 9.77 11.96
C PRO A 299 -14.40 8.81 10.79
N GLY A 300 -14.96 7.59 10.86
CA GLY A 300 -14.81 6.57 9.83
C GLY A 300 -13.73 5.52 10.09
N SER A 301 -13.32 5.33 11.35
CA SER A 301 -12.32 4.34 11.76
C SER A 301 -12.81 2.90 11.83
N ASP A 302 -14.12 2.64 11.96
CA ASP A 302 -14.70 1.29 11.91
C ASP A 302 -14.69 0.75 10.47
N THR A 303 -13.50 0.41 9.98
CA THR A 303 -13.25 -0.16 8.64
C THR A 303 -12.69 -1.58 8.77
N PRO A 304 -13.05 -2.50 7.86
CA PRO A 304 -12.53 -3.86 7.91
C PRO A 304 -11.00 -3.91 7.75
N GLU A 305 -10.39 -2.97 7.03
CA GLU A 305 -8.94 -2.88 6.83
C GLU A 305 -8.21 -2.57 8.13
N LEU A 306 -8.72 -1.63 8.93
CA LEU A 306 -8.13 -1.27 10.20
C LEU A 306 -8.27 -2.40 11.23
N HIS A 307 -9.43 -3.06 11.27
CA HIS A 307 -9.62 -4.25 12.08
C HIS A 307 -8.65 -5.37 11.70
N ALA A 308 -8.54 -5.67 10.40
CA ALA A 308 -7.60 -6.67 9.91
C ALA A 308 -6.17 -6.32 10.34
N LEU A 309 -5.75 -5.06 10.19
CA LEU A 309 -4.44 -4.61 10.64
C LEU A 309 -4.19 -4.92 12.13
N PHE A 310 -5.12 -4.55 13.01
CA PHE A 310 -4.97 -4.84 14.44
C PHE A 310 -4.97 -6.35 14.74
N TYR A 311 -5.86 -7.14 14.13
CA TYR A 311 -5.93 -8.59 14.38
C TYR A 311 -4.66 -9.33 13.96
N HIS A 312 -4.14 -9.01 12.78
CA HIS A 312 -2.87 -9.58 12.32
C HIS A 312 -1.74 -9.18 13.26
N THR A 313 -1.73 -7.92 13.71
CA THR A 313 -0.73 -7.42 14.66
C THR A 313 -0.82 -8.16 16.00
N PHE A 314 -2.02 -8.33 16.57
CA PHE A 314 -2.21 -9.09 17.81
C PHE A 314 -1.73 -10.53 17.67
N TRP A 315 -2.03 -11.18 16.55
CA TRP A 315 -1.57 -12.54 16.30
C TRP A 315 -0.04 -12.61 16.18
N HIS A 316 0.59 -11.71 15.44
CA HIS A 316 2.06 -11.68 15.34
C HIS A 316 2.74 -11.41 16.69
N ILE A 317 2.17 -10.55 17.53
CA ILE A 317 2.65 -10.33 18.90
C ILE A 317 2.60 -11.62 19.71
N SER A 318 1.53 -12.41 19.61
CA SER A 318 1.41 -13.67 20.36
C SER A 318 2.38 -14.75 19.89
N GLN A 319 2.81 -14.69 18.62
CA GLN A 319 3.82 -15.59 18.06
C GLN A 319 5.27 -15.10 18.27
N SER A 320 5.47 -13.84 18.66
CA SER A 320 6.79 -13.22 18.71
C SER A 320 7.63 -13.74 19.88
N SER A 321 8.92 -14.02 19.63
CA SER A 321 9.90 -14.34 20.66
C SER A 321 10.61 -13.10 21.24
N ALA A 322 10.27 -11.89 20.78
CA ALA A 322 10.92 -10.67 21.22
C ALA A 322 10.57 -10.32 22.67
N LYS A 323 11.57 -9.88 23.46
CA LYS A 323 11.37 -9.51 24.87
C LYS A 323 10.33 -8.40 25.07
N SER A 324 10.24 -7.45 24.13
CA SER A 324 9.26 -6.37 24.13
C SER A 324 7.81 -6.87 23.98
N HIS A 325 7.60 -8.08 23.45
CA HIS A 325 6.30 -8.73 23.29
C HIS A 325 6.04 -9.84 24.29
N GLY A 326 6.86 -9.96 25.33
CA GLY A 326 6.67 -10.98 26.37
C GLY A 326 5.25 -10.93 26.94
N VAL A 327 4.74 -12.08 27.37
CA VAL A 327 3.34 -12.22 27.79
C VAL A 327 2.94 -11.24 28.91
N LEU A 328 3.89 -10.84 29.77
CA LEU A 328 3.66 -9.80 30.78
C LEU A 328 3.37 -8.41 30.17
N ASN A 329 4.05 -8.03 29.09
CA ASN A 329 3.78 -6.77 28.39
C ASN A 329 2.43 -6.81 27.67
N GLN A 330 2.06 -7.98 27.11
CA GLN A 330 0.73 -8.19 26.53
C GLN A 330 -0.37 -8.04 27.59
N LEU A 331 -0.17 -8.64 28.76
CA LEU A 331 -1.10 -8.54 29.89
C LEU A 331 -1.25 -7.10 30.38
N GLN A 332 -0.14 -6.38 30.56
CA GLN A 332 -0.15 -4.97 30.95
C GLN A 332 -0.87 -4.10 29.93
N TRP A 333 -0.54 -4.26 28.65
CA TRP A 333 -1.18 -3.51 27.57
C TRP A 333 -2.69 -3.81 27.46
N LEU A 334 -3.09 -5.07 27.64
CA LEU A 334 -4.50 -5.45 27.64
C LEU A 334 -5.27 -4.79 28.79
N LEU A 335 -4.68 -4.72 29.99
CA LEU A 335 -5.30 -4.03 31.13
C LEU A 335 -5.47 -2.52 30.84
N GLU A 336 -4.50 -1.89 30.19
CA GLU A 336 -4.60 -0.50 29.75
C GLU A 336 -5.74 -0.32 28.74
N LEU A 337 -5.84 -1.20 27.74
CA LEU A 337 -6.92 -1.17 26.75
C LEU A 337 -8.30 -1.38 27.40
N LEU A 338 -8.44 -2.32 28.33
CA LEU A 338 -9.68 -2.55 29.08
C LEU A 338 -10.05 -1.34 29.94
N GLY A 339 -9.06 -0.69 30.56
CA GLY A 339 -9.26 0.56 31.30
C GLY A 339 -9.72 1.70 30.39
N HIS A 340 -9.09 1.85 29.23
CA HIS A 340 -9.39 2.89 28.25
C HIS A 340 -10.80 2.73 27.67
N THR A 341 -11.14 1.52 27.21
CA THR A 341 -12.49 1.16 26.72
C THR A 341 -13.56 1.38 27.79
N ARG A 342 -13.29 1.02 29.05
CA ARG A 342 -14.18 1.33 30.19
C ARG A 342 -14.42 2.82 30.33
N ASN A 343 -13.34 3.61 30.35
CA ASN A 343 -13.44 5.06 30.54
C ASN A 343 -14.18 5.74 29.37
N LEU A 344 -14.03 5.23 28.14
CA LEU A 344 -14.83 5.65 26.98
C LEU A 344 -16.32 5.34 27.17
N ALA A 345 -16.67 4.10 27.51
CA ALA A 345 -18.05 3.67 27.72
C ALA A 345 -18.76 4.41 28.87
N THR A 346 -18.00 4.84 29.88
CA THR A 346 -18.53 5.63 31.00
C THR A 346 -18.58 7.14 30.73
N GLY A 347 -17.98 7.61 29.62
CA GLY A 347 -17.89 9.03 29.28
C GLY A 347 -16.85 9.81 30.08
N ALA A 348 -15.87 9.12 30.69
CA ALA A 348 -14.77 9.74 31.43
C ALA A 348 -13.67 10.27 30.50
N ILE A 349 -13.56 9.72 29.28
CA ILE A 349 -12.69 10.23 28.22
C ILE A 349 -13.53 11.09 27.27
N ILE A 350 -13.03 12.30 27.00
CA ILE A 350 -13.62 13.22 26.04
C ILE A 350 -13.02 12.91 24.67
N LEU A 351 -13.85 12.41 23.75
CA LEU A 351 -13.50 12.22 22.35
C LEU A 351 -13.46 13.56 21.62
N SER A 352 -12.68 13.62 20.53
CA SER A 352 -12.64 14.78 19.63
C SER A 352 -14.05 15.21 19.16
N ASP A 353 -14.25 16.52 19.03
CA ASP A 353 -15.50 17.12 18.52
C ASP A 353 -15.85 16.64 17.09
N LYS A 354 -14.87 16.11 16.35
CA LYS A 354 -15.04 15.50 15.03
C LYS A 354 -15.86 14.21 15.07
N VAL A 355 -15.92 13.52 16.21
CA VAL A 355 -16.60 12.22 16.35
C VAL A 355 -18.11 12.42 16.49
N LYS A 356 -18.84 12.14 15.40
CA LYS A 356 -20.30 12.26 15.35
C LYS A 356 -21.04 11.11 16.05
N ASP A 357 -20.50 9.89 15.96
CA ASP A 357 -21.14 8.67 16.50
C ASP A 357 -20.27 8.05 17.59
N LYS A 358 -20.42 8.56 18.82
CA LYS A 358 -19.68 8.05 19.99
C LYS A 358 -20.00 6.58 20.26
N LYS A 359 -21.21 6.13 19.94
CA LYS A 359 -21.63 4.74 20.19
C LYS A 359 -20.81 3.78 19.34
N LYS A 360 -20.69 4.03 18.04
CA LYS A 360 -19.84 3.22 17.14
C LYS A 360 -18.38 3.21 17.55
N VAL A 361 -17.84 4.32 18.03
CA VAL A 361 -16.46 4.38 18.54
C VAL A 361 -16.27 3.46 19.74
N VAL A 362 -17.23 3.44 20.67
CA VAL A 362 -17.16 2.51 21.81
C VAL A 362 -17.33 1.06 21.34
N GLU A 363 -18.25 0.77 20.41
CA GLU A 363 -18.40 -0.56 19.82
C GLU A 363 -17.10 -1.04 19.15
N PHE A 364 -16.42 -0.18 18.40
CA PHE A 364 -15.10 -0.44 17.82
C PHE A 364 -14.06 -0.77 18.90
N ALA A 365 -13.99 0.03 19.96
CA ALA A 365 -13.07 -0.19 21.07
C ALA A 365 -13.33 -1.53 21.79
N ILE A 366 -14.60 -1.89 21.96
CA ILE A 366 -15.02 -3.19 22.53
C ILE A 366 -14.61 -4.34 21.59
N LYS A 367 -14.84 -4.23 20.28
CA LYS A 367 -14.43 -5.23 19.28
C LYS A 367 -12.90 -5.46 19.32
N LEU A 368 -12.10 -4.40 19.42
CA LEU A 368 -10.65 -4.50 19.55
C LEU A 368 -10.22 -5.24 20.82
N ALA A 369 -10.80 -4.90 21.97
CA ALA A 369 -10.50 -5.59 23.23
C ALA A 369 -10.89 -7.08 23.18
N ALA A 370 -12.08 -7.38 22.65
CA ALA A 370 -12.55 -8.74 22.46
C ALA A 370 -11.64 -9.54 21.53
N ALA A 371 -11.16 -8.93 20.45
CA ALA A 371 -10.20 -9.54 19.52
C ALA A 371 -8.85 -9.82 20.19
N ALA A 372 -8.28 -8.84 20.92
CA ALA A 372 -7.03 -9.02 21.64
C ALA A 372 -7.11 -10.19 22.64
N ILE A 373 -8.18 -10.25 23.44
CA ILE A 373 -8.42 -11.38 24.37
C ILE A 373 -8.49 -12.68 23.57
N SER A 374 -9.35 -12.76 22.56
CA SER A 374 -9.57 -13.98 21.80
C SER A 374 -8.30 -14.52 21.15
N ILE A 375 -7.47 -13.61 20.60
CA ILE A 375 -6.25 -13.93 19.87
C ILE A 375 -5.13 -14.39 20.82
N TRP A 376 -5.03 -13.79 21.99
CA TRP A 376 -3.94 -14.06 22.93
C TRP A 376 -4.21 -15.22 23.89
N THR A 377 -5.47 -15.50 24.19
CA THR A 377 -5.85 -16.61 25.10
C THR A 377 -6.00 -17.95 24.39
N SER A 378 -5.97 -17.99 23.07
CA SER A 378 -6.18 -19.22 22.29
C SER A 378 -5.28 -19.31 21.08
N SER A 379 -4.66 -20.48 20.88
CA SER A 379 -3.84 -20.79 19.72
C SER A 379 -4.64 -21.01 18.43
N SER A 380 -5.94 -21.32 18.53
CA SER A 380 -6.81 -21.60 17.36
C SER A 380 -7.52 -20.36 16.81
N SER A 381 -7.40 -19.23 17.49
CA SER A 381 -8.04 -17.96 17.16
C SER A 381 -7.62 -17.40 15.79
N GLY A 382 -6.36 -17.60 15.39
CA GLY A 382 -5.83 -17.07 14.13
C GLY A 382 -6.64 -17.48 12.89
N LEU A 383 -7.19 -18.70 12.88
CA LEU A 383 -8.04 -19.19 11.78
C LEU A 383 -9.40 -18.48 11.75
N VAL A 384 -10.00 -18.22 12.90
CA VAL A 384 -11.30 -17.55 13.01
C VAL A 384 -11.20 -16.07 12.66
N TYR A 385 -10.11 -15.42 13.06
CA TYR A 385 -9.82 -14.05 12.63
C TYR A 385 -9.25 -13.96 11.22
N ASN A 386 -9.10 -15.12 10.54
CA ASN A 386 -8.64 -15.24 9.18
C ASN A 386 -7.29 -14.53 8.97
N VAL A 387 -6.36 -14.76 9.90
CA VAL A 387 -5.05 -14.14 9.92
C VAL A 387 -4.16 -14.76 8.85
N ASN A 388 -3.59 -13.91 7.99
CA ASN A 388 -2.55 -14.26 7.05
C ASN A 388 -1.16 -13.94 7.66
N PRO A 389 -0.31 -14.95 7.96
CA PRO A 389 1.02 -14.73 8.52
C PRO A 389 1.95 -13.85 7.68
N ASN A 390 1.66 -13.68 6.38
CA ASN A 390 2.45 -12.87 5.48
C ASN A 390 1.97 -11.41 5.41
N TYR A 391 0.86 -11.06 6.06
CA TYR A 391 0.23 -9.73 5.95
C TYR A 391 1.14 -8.58 6.40
N LEU A 392 1.98 -8.79 7.43
CA LEU A 392 2.92 -7.80 7.97
C LEU A 392 4.39 -8.24 7.86
N MET A 393 4.68 -9.35 7.19
CA MET A 393 6.05 -9.88 7.11
C MET A 393 6.64 -9.94 5.71
N ASN A 394 5.82 -9.69 4.68
CA ASN A 394 6.15 -9.72 3.25
C ASN A 394 7.53 -10.33 2.90
N THR A 395 7.65 -11.65 3.03
CA THR A 395 8.83 -12.38 2.56
C THR A 395 8.71 -12.62 1.05
N CYS A 396 8.90 -11.59 0.24
CA CYS A 396 9.22 -11.79 -1.18
C CYS A 396 10.12 -10.66 -1.74
N PRO A 397 11.42 -10.93 -1.93
CA PRO A 397 12.37 -9.97 -2.50
C PRO A 397 12.33 -9.88 -4.04
N SER A 398 11.59 -10.77 -4.70
CA SER A 398 11.28 -10.67 -6.13
C SER A 398 9.99 -9.88 -6.32
N PHE A 399 9.79 -9.27 -7.49
CA PHE A 399 8.48 -8.81 -7.95
C PHE A 399 7.72 -9.96 -8.65
N PRO A 400 7.21 -11.03 -8.00
CA PRO A 400 6.26 -11.89 -8.66
C PRO A 400 4.88 -11.25 -8.58
N GLU A 401 4.27 -11.15 -9.75
CA GLU A 401 2.83 -11.05 -9.89
C GLU A 401 2.21 -12.30 -9.24
N GLY A 402 1.25 -12.12 -8.33
CA GLY A 402 0.33 -13.20 -7.97
C GLY A 402 0.55 -13.95 -6.65
N HIS A 403 1.06 -13.32 -5.58
CA HIS A 403 0.61 -13.75 -4.25
C HIS A 403 -0.67 -12.99 -3.92
N ASP A 404 -1.77 -13.72 -3.88
CA ASP A 404 -3.08 -13.21 -3.51
C ASP A 404 -3.05 -12.86 -2.01
N LEU A 405 -2.56 -11.66 -1.69
CA LEU A 405 -2.73 -11.00 -0.39
C LEU A 405 -4.18 -10.52 -0.25
N THR A 406 -5.14 -11.36 -0.63
CA THR A 406 -6.55 -11.06 -0.40
C THR A 406 -6.71 -10.89 1.11
N LEU A 407 -7.25 -9.72 1.50
CA LEU A 407 -7.74 -9.49 2.84
C LEU A 407 -8.75 -10.58 3.13
N SER A 408 -8.29 -11.60 3.83
CA SER A 408 -9.12 -12.66 4.31
C SER A 408 -9.85 -12.04 5.50
N ARG A 409 -11.00 -11.41 5.21
CA ARG A 409 -11.85 -10.76 6.23
C ARG A 409 -12.17 -11.78 7.31
N CYS A 410 -12.23 -11.33 8.55
CA CYS A 410 -12.88 -12.11 9.59
C CYS A 410 -14.32 -12.43 9.12
N PRO A 411 -14.73 -13.70 9.02
CA PRO A 411 -16.05 -14.10 8.52
C PRO A 411 -17.21 -13.61 9.40
N GLY A 412 -16.93 -13.08 10.60
CA GLY A 412 -17.92 -12.50 11.51
C GLY A 412 -17.33 -11.39 12.40
N SER A 413 -18.16 -10.79 13.25
CA SER A 413 -17.68 -9.80 14.23
C SER A 413 -16.82 -10.52 15.29
N PRO A 414 -15.73 -9.91 15.80
CA PRO A 414 -14.96 -10.46 16.93
C PRO A 414 -15.85 -10.84 18.12
N LEU A 415 -16.91 -10.06 18.32
CA LEU A 415 -17.88 -10.26 19.39
C LEU A 415 -18.69 -11.55 19.25
N ASP A 416 -18.89 -12.04 18.03
CA ASP A 416 -19.65 -13.28 17.79
C ASP A 416 -18.86 -14.51 18.26
N PHE A 417 -17.53 -14.44 18.14
CA PHE A 417 -16.62 -15.53 18.52
C PHE A 417 -16.09 -15.41 19.93
N PHE A 418 -16.03 -14.19 20.47
CA PHE A 418 -15.49 -13.88 21.78
C PHE A 418 -15.97 -14.80 22.92
N PRO A 419 -17.27 -15.19 23.02
CA PRO A 419 -17.73 -16.14 24.03
C PRO A 419 -17.01 -17.48 24.06
N SER A 420 -16.53 -17.95 22.90
CA SER A 420 -15.86 -19.25 22.77
C SER A 420 -14.39 -19.20 23.22
N TYR A 421 -13.79 -18.01 23.22
CA TYR A 421 -12.35 -17.82 23.49
C TYR A 421 -12.06 -17.22 24.86
N VAL A 422 -13.06 -16.62 25.50
CA VAL A 422 -12.94 -16.00 26.83
C VAL A 422 -12.54 -17.02 27.91
N SER A 423 -12.90 -18.30 27.75
CA SER A 423 -12.51 -19.39 28.64
C SER A 423 -10.99 -19.63 28.67
N GLY A 424 -10.26 -19.20 27.65
CA GLY A 424 -8.79 -19.23 27.64
C GLY A 424 -8.16 -18.37 28.74
N LEU A 425 -8.93 -17.46 29.36
CA LEU A 425 -8.51 -16.72 30.56
C LEU A 425 -8.31 -17.62 31.79
N GLU A 426 -8.70 -18.90 31.76
CA GLU A 426 -8.45 -19.82 32.87
C GLU A 426 -7.00 -20.31 32.95
N GLY A 427 -6.26 -20.25 31.83
CA GLY A 427 -4.86 -20.65 31.79
C GLY A 427 -3.91 -19.56 32.29
N GLU A 428 -2.78 -19.95 32.88
CA GLU A 428 -1.67 -19.02 33.14
C GLU A 428 -1.06 -18.54 31.80
N PRO A 429 -0.65 -17.26 31.68
CA PRO A 429 -0.67 -16.22 32.72
C PRO A 429 -1.96 -15.38 32.73
N TRP A 430 -2.95 -15.73 31.92
CA TRP A 430 -4.17 -14.93 31.70
C TRP A 430 -5.19 -14.99 32.85
N SER A 431 -5.12 -16.03 33.68
CA SER A 431 -5.86 -16.20 34.94
C SER A 431 -5.83 -14.93 35.81
N GLN A 432 -4.70 -14.23 35.83
CA GLN A 432 -4.44 -13.05 36.66
C GLN A 432 -5.33 -11.85 36.31
N ILE A 433 -5.79 -11.75 35.05
CA ILE A 433 -6.64 -10.65 34.59
C ILE A 433 -8.13 -11.02 34.48
N SER A 434 -8.48 -12.28 34.74
CA SER A 434 -9.87 -12.76 34.67
C SER A 434 -10.87 -11.92 35.49
N PRO A 435 -10.57 -11.51 36.75
CA PRO A 435 -11.46 -10.62 37.50
C PRO A 435 -11.67 -9.26 36.82
N LYS A 436 -10.63 -8.71 36.19
CA LYS A 436 -10.69 -7.41 35.51
C LYS A 436 -11.51 -7.49 34.22
N VAL A 437 -11.43 -8.60 33.50
CA VAL A 437 -12.27 -8.85 32.33
C VAL A 437 -13.73 -8.99 32.74
N MET A 438 -14.03 -9.72 33.83
CA MET A 438 -15.39 -9.83 34.37
C MET A 438 -15.99 -8.47 34.75
N ASP A 439 -15.24 -7.65 35.48
CA ASP A 439 -15.65 -6.28 35.84
C ASP A 439 -15.90 -5.43 34.58
N TRP A 440 -15.03 -5.57 33.58
CA TRP A 440 -15.15 -4.87 32.30
C TRP A 440 -16.42 -5.30 31.54
N LEU A 441 -16.70 -6.60 31.43
CA LEU A 441 -17.91 -7.13 30.78
C LEU A 441 -19.17 -6.59 31.44
N ALA A 442 -19.21 -6.56 32.78
CA ALA A 442 -20.35 -6.04 33.53
C ALA A 442 -20.63 -4.56 33.22
N VAL A 443 -19.57 -3.74 33.08
CA VAL A 443 -19.70 -2.33 32.70
C VAL A 443 -20.18 -2.18 31.26
N MET A 444 -19.57 -2.90 30.31
CA MET A 444 -19.96 -2.85 28.90
C MET A 444 -21.42 -3.26 28.72
N HIS A 445 -21.83 -4.36 29.37
CA HIS A 445 -23.19 -4.85 29.33
C HIS A 445 -24.22 -3.84 29.83
N ARG A 446 -23.90 -3.06 30.88
CA ARG A 446 -24.80 -2.01 31.41
C ARG A 446 -24.87 -0.77 30.52
N LYS A 447 -23.79 -0.44 29.80
CA LYS A 447 -23.68 0.78 29.00
C LYS A 447 -24.05 0.59 27.53
N HIS A 448 -23.94 -0.64 27.02
CA HIS A 448 -24.12 -1.02 25.62
C HIS A 448 -25.09 -2.20 25.47
N PRO A 449 -26.40 -1.98 25.71
CA PRO A 449 -27.40 -3.05 25.68
C PRO A 449 -27.54 -3.72 24.31
N GLU A 450 -27.22 -3.03 23.22
CA GLU A 450 -27.19 -3.60 21.86
C GLU A 450 -26.18 -4.75 21.68
N LEU A 451 -25.08 -4.73 22.44
CA LEU A 451 -24.07 -5.79 22.43
C LEU A 451 -24.33 -6.84 23.51
N SER A 452 -25.41 -6.69 24.28
CA SER A 452 -25.72 -7.52 25.44
C SER A 452 -25.72 -9.02 25.13
N PRO A 453 -26.27 -9.53 24.01
CA PRO A 453 -26.28 -10.98 23.76
C PRO A 453 -24.87 -11.59 23.70
N SER A 454 -23.95 -10.95 22.97
CA SER A 454 -22.57 -11.43 22.82
C SER A 454 -21.77 -11.26 24.12
N LEU A 455 -21.94 -10.14 24.82
CA LEU A 455 -21.28 -9.89 26.11
C LEU A 455 -21.77 -10.85 27.20
N SER A 456 -23.08 -11.12 27.23
CA SER A 456 -23.75 -12.09 28.10
C SER A 456 -23.21 -13.50 27.87
N ALA A 457 -23.12 -13.92 26.60
CA ALA A 457 -22.55 -15.21 26.25
C ALA A 457 -21.08 -15.31 26.69
N ALA A 458 -20.31 -14.22 26.60
CA ALA A 458 -18.93 -14.19 27.10
C ALA A 458 -18.83 -14.25 28.62
N GLU A 459 -19.71 -13.58 29.37
CA GLU A 459 -19.78 -13.76 30.83
C GLU A 459 -20.08 -15.22 31.20
N ILE A 460 -21.02 -15.87 30.50
CA ILE A 460 -21.30 -17.31 30.68
C ILE A 460 -20.08 -18.17 30.32
N GLY A 461 -19.29 -17.78 29.31
CA GLY A 461 -18.05 -18.46 28.93
C GLY A 461 -17.04 -18.55 30.08
N LEU A 462 -17.11 -17.63 31.04
CA LEU A 462 -16.26 -17.58 32.24
C LEU A 462 -16.84 -18.35 33.44
N LYS A 463 -17.92 -19.11 33.28
CA LYS A 463 -18.62 -19.83 34.37
C LYS A 463 -17.73 -20.77 35.19
N HIS A 464 -16.64 -21.26 34.60
CA HIS A 464 -15.74 -22.20 35.27
C HIS A 464 -14.66 -21.52 36.12
N THR A 465 -14.44 -20.21 35.95
CA THR A 465 -13.52 -19.40 36.77
C THR A 465 -13.95 -19.29 38.23
N SER A 466 -12.98 -19.16 39.15
CA SER A 466 -13.26 -18.95 40.58
C SER A 466 -13.95 -17.62 40.85
N ASP A 467 -13.67 -16.59 40.05
CA ASP A 467 -14.24 -15.25 40.21
C ASP A 467 -15.73 -15.21 39.84
N PHE A 468 -16.12 -15.94 38.78
CA PHE A 468 -17.52 -16.10 38.40
C PHE A 468 -18.32 -16.80 39.51
N ARG A 469 -17.74 -17.81 40.16
CA ARG A 469 -18.43 -18.61 41.21
C ARG A 469 -18.66 -17.85 42.53
N ARG A 470 -18.17 -16.61 42.67
CA ARG A 470 -18.46 -15.80 43.86
C ARG A 470 -19.96 -15.45 43.90
N ALA A 471 -20.59 -15.59 45.06
CA ALA A 471 -22.02 -15.38 45.24
C ALA A 471 -22.48 -13.96 44.85
N ALA A 472 -21.66 -12.94 45.11
CA ALA A 472 -21.94 -11.56 44.71
C ALA A 472 -22.01 -11.40 43.18
N THR A 473 -21.05 -12.00 42.45
CA THR A 473 -21.00 -11.98 40.98
C THR A 473 -22.21 -12.68 40.37
N TRP A 474 -22.55 -13.87 40.87
CA TRP A 474 -23.73 -14.62 40.44
C TRP A 474 -25.03 -13.83 40.63
N THR A 475 -25.16 -13.16 41.77
CA THR A 475 -26.37 -12.38 42.10
C THR A 475 -26.50 -11.16 41.19
N ASP A 476 -25.40 -10.45 40.92
CA ASP A 476 -25.38 -9.32 39.98
C ASP A 476 -25.73 -9.75 38.55
N ILE A 477 -25.14 -10.84 38.05
CA ILE A 477 -25.42 -11.37 36.72
C ILE A 477 -26.91 -11.75 36.60
N LEU A 478 -27.44 -12.51 37.56
CA LEU A 478 -28.86 -12.89 37.57
C LEU A 478 -29.80 -11.67 37.60
N GLN A 479 -29.46 -10.63 38.35
CA GLN A 479 -30.26 -9.39 38.39
C GLN A 479 -30.23 -8.67 37.04
N ARG A 480 -29.07 -8.60 36.37
CA ARG A 480 -28.93 -7.99 35.04
C ARG A 480 -29.73 -8.74 33.97
N TYR A 481 -29.68 -10.08 33.97
CA TYR A 481 -30.47 -10.89 33.03
C TYR A 481 -31.97 -10.75 33.24
N LYS A 482 -32.42 -10.68 34.50
CA LYS A 482 -33.84 -10.45 34.82
C LYS A 482 -34.32 -9.06 34.37
N ALA A 483 -33.47 -8.04 34.49
CA ALA A 483 -33.81 -6.69 34.03
C ALA A 483 -33.99 -6.60 32.51
N ILE A 484 -33.25 -7.41 31.74
CA ILE A 484 -33.36 -7.46 30.28
C ILE A 484 -34.58 -8.26 29.83
N ALA A 485 -34.94 -9.35 30.52
CA ALA A 485 -36.11 -10.15 30.16
C ALA A 485 -37.46 -9.41 30.37
N VAL A 486 -37.43 -8.26 31.05
CA VAL A 486 -38.60 -7.43 31.37
C VAL A 486 -38.65 -6.13 30.53
N ALA A 487 -37.56 -5.79 29.84
CA ALA A 487 -37.45 -4.66 28.93
C ALA A 487 -37.65 -5.13 27.47
#